data_AF-A0AAD3DVU8-F1
#
_entry.id   AF-A0AAD3DVU8-F1
#
_cell.length_a   1.000
_cell.length_b   1.000
_cell.length_c   1.000
_cell.angle_alpha   90.00
_cell.angle_beta   90.00
_cell.angle_gamma   90.00
#
_symmetry.space_group_name_H-M   'P 1'
#
loop_
_entity.id
_entity.type
_entity.pdbx_description
1 polymer ?
#
loop_
_entity_poly.entity_id
_entity_poly.type
_entity_poly.pdbx_seq_one_letter_code
_entity_poly.pdbx_strand_id
1 'polypeptide(L)'
;MSYVPKNVRDTAAKNDHYAKLAREQAEETRYSVIAQWAERDLKRDPADSLRGATTTLHAASKERSLGVKAGVEVVKAARQARLKELYEREALMYEKELNARGLSLVKPRD
;
A
#
# COMPACT_ATOMS: atom_id res chain seq x y z
N MET A 1 39.87 -16.03 59.16
CA MET A 1 39.51 -14.99 58.19
C MET A 1 40.76 -14.65 57.37
N SER A 2 40.73 -14.91 56.06
CA SER A 2 41.86 -14.58 55.17
C SER A 2 42.03 -13.06 55.08
N TYR A 3 43.23 -12.54 55.35
CA TYR A 3 43.51 -11.11 55.25
C TYR A 3 43.58 -10.73 53.76
N VAL A 4 42.59 -9.97 53.30
CA VAL A 4 42.59 -9.39 51.96
C VAL A 4 43.14 -7.96 52.05
N PRO A 5 44.19 -7.60 51.29
CA PRO A 5 44.73 -6.26 51.28
C PRO A 5 43.67 -5.22 50.94
N LYS A 6 43.69 -4.07 51.63
CA LYS A 6 42.71 -3.00 51.48
C LYS A 6 42.47 -2.60 50.02
N ASN A 7 43.55 -2.45 49.24
CA ASN A 7 43.47 -2.09 47.83
C ASN A 7 42.66 -3.09 47.00
N VAL A 8 42.81 -4.40 47.27
CA VAL A 8 42.10 -5.47 46.56
C VAL A 8 40.61 -5.45 46.94
N ARG A 9 40.29 -5.23 48.22
CA ARG A 9 38.91 -5.07 48.69
C ARG A 9 38.24 -3.84 48.08
N ASP A 10 38.96 -2.72 48.01
CA ASP A 10 38.44 -1.47 47.44
C ASP A 10 38.23 -1.61 45.93
N THR A 11 39.11 -2.34 45.20
CA THR A 11 38.90 -2.63 43.78
C THR A 11 37.70 -3.56 43.53
N ALA A 12 37.51 -4.58 44.37
CA ALA A 12 36.35 -5.46 44.27
C ALA A 12 35.04 -4.68 44.50
N ALA A 13 34.99 -3.85 45.54
CA ALA A 13 33.84 -3.00 45.82
C ALA A 13 33.52 -2.01 44.68
N LYS A 14 34.55 -1.43 44.04
CA LYS A 14 34.36 -0.57 42.87
C LYS A 14 33.82 -1.34 41.67
N ASN A 15 34.33 -2.53 41.40
CA ASN A 15 33.86 -3.37 40.29
C ASN A 15 32.40 -3.78 40.49
N ASP A 16 32.02 -4.19 41.71
CA ASP A 16 30.64 -4.53 42.05
C ASP A 16 29.71 -3.32 41.88
N HIS A 17 30.17 -2.13 42.30
CA HIS A 17 29.44 -0.89 42.14
C HIS A 17 29.21 -0.54 40.66
N TYR A 18 30.26 -0.57 39.82
CA TYR A 18 30.13 -0.29 38.39
C TYR A 18 29.29 -1.35 37.66
N ALA A 19 29.38 -2.62 38.05
CA ALA A 19 28.55 -3.68 37.50
C ALA A 19 27.07 -3.46 37.82
N LYS A 20 26.76 -2.96 39.03
CA LYS A 20 25.39 -2.56 39.41
C LYS A 20 24.90 -1.39 38.58
N LEU A 21 25.69 -0.32 38.45
CA LEU A 21 25.36 0.85 37.64
C LEU A 21 25.12 0.48 36.16
N ALA A 22 25.93 -0.41 35.59
CA ALA A 22 25.75 -0.85 34.20
C ALA A 22 24.41 -1.58 34.00
N ARG A 23 23.95 -2.36 34.99
CA ARG A 23 22.62 -3.01 34.94
C ARG A 23 21.50 -1.97 35.02
N GLU A 24 21.61 -1.01 35.94
CA GLU A 24 20.63 0.07 36.09
C GLU A 24 20.53 0.91 34.80
N GLN A 25 21.67 1.24 34.17
CA GLN A 25 21.70 1.96 32.89
C GLN A 25 21.12 1.14 31.73
N ALA A 26 21.31 -0.18 31.71
CA ALA A 26 20.71 -1.04 30.70
C ALA A 26 19.18 -1.09 30.82
N GLU A 27 18.64 -1.03 32.03
CA GLU A 27 17.19 -0.95 32.26
C GLU A 27 16.63 0.41 31.83
N GLU A 28 17.30 1.51 32.19
CA GLU A 28 16.89 2.86 31.78
C GLU A 28 16.89 3.04 30.26
N THR A 29 17.93 2.54 29.58
CA THR A 29 18.00 2.56 28.12
C THR A 29 16.89 1.74 27.48
N ARG A 30 16.53 0.58 28.05
CA ARG A 30 15.38 -0.20 27.57
C ARG A 30 14.07 0.56 27.69
N TYR A 31 13.81 1.22 28.83
CA TYR A 31 12.58 1.98 29.03
C TYR A 31 12.48 3.20 28.11
N SER A 32 13.59 3.91 27.89
CA SER A 32 13.61 5.03 26.96
C SER A 32 13.31 4.61 25.51
N VAL A 33 13.83 3.47 25.06
CA VAL A 33 13.51 2.92 23.72
C VAL A 33 12.02 2.58 23.62
N ILE A 34 11.44 1.92 24.63
CA ILE A 34 10.01 1.58 24.63
C ILE A 34 9.15 2.84 24.56
N ALA A 35 9.47 3.87 25.37
CA ALA A 35 8.73 5.12 25.36
C ALA A 35 8.83 5.84 24.00
N GLN A 36 10.02 5.88 23.38
CA GLN A 36 10.19 6.46 22.04
C GLN A 36 9.37 5.73 20.97
N TRP A 37 9.31 4.40 21.02
CA TRP A 37 8.48 3.61 20.11
C TRP A 37 6.99 3.85 20.34
N ALA A 38 6.54 3.95 21.59
CA ALA A 38 5.15 4.26 21.91
C ALA A 38 4.72 5.64 21.39
N GLU A 39 5.55 6.67 21.54
CA GLU A 39 5.30 8.01 20.99
C GLU A 39 5.26 8.02 19.46
N ARG A 40 6.11 7.20 18.82
CA ARG A 40 6.12 7.03 17.37
C ARG A 40 4.83 6.37 16.88
N ASP A 41 4.38 5.31 17.56
CA ASP A 41 3.16 4.60 17.20
C ASP A 41 1.89 5.43 17.47
N LEU A 42 1.89 6.26 18.52
CA LEU A 42 0.77 7.18 18.82
C LEU A 42 0.58 8.21 17.70
N LYS A 43 1.66 8.68 17.08
CA LYS A 43 1.63 9.64 15.97
C LYS A 43 1.37 8.98 14.62
N ARG A 44 1.25 7.66 14.56
CA ARG A 44 0.96 6.96 13.31
C ARG A 44 -0.50 7.17 12.98
N ASP A 45 -0.77 7.65 11.78
CA ASP A 45 -2.15 7.76 11.30
C ASP A 45 -2.84 6.40 11.41
N PRO A 46 -4.09 6.36 11.92
CA PRO A 46 -4.85 5.12 11.96
C PRO A 46 -4.93 4.59 10.53
N ALA A 47 -4.58 3.32 10.34
CA ALA A 47 -4.60 2.71 9.02
C ALA A 47 -6.00 2.89 8.43
N ASP A 48 -6.10 3.63 7.31
CA ASP A 48 -7.35 3.83 6.58
C ASP A 48 -7.98 2.47 6.27
N SER A 49 -8.96 2.07 7.08
CA SER A 49 -9.63 0.78 7.00
C SER A 49 -10.67 0.74 5.89
N LEU A 50 -10.64 1.69 4.95
CA LEU A 50 -11.43 1.70 3.74
C LEU A 50 -10.74 0.88 2.65
N ARG A 51 -10.36 -0.36 2.97
CA ARG A 51 -10.07 -1.36 1.94
C ARG A 51 -11.39 -1.94 1.44
N GLY A 52 -12.26 -1.05 0.95
CA GLY A 52 -13.46 -1.43 0.20
C GLY A 52 -13.04 -2.26 -1.00
N ALA A 53 -13.91 -3.20 -1.40
CA ALA A 53 -13.75 -4.11 -2.53
C ALA A 53 -13.64 -3.37 -3.87
N THR A 54 -12.59 -2.57 -4.01
CA THR A 54 -12.27 -1.78 -5.17
C THR A 54 -11.31 -2.61 -5.99
N THR A 55 -11.73 -2.95 -7.21
CA THR A 55 -10.80 -3.44 -8.23
C THR A 55 -9.68 -2.42 -8.36
N THR A 56 -8.46 -2.87 -8.07
CA THR A 56 -7.30 -1.98 -8.06
C THR A 56 -7.01 -1.46 -9.46
N LEU A 57 -6.49 -0.23 -9.52
CA LEU A 57 -6.20 0.45 -10.79
C LEU A 57 -5.24 -0.36 -11.65
N HIS A 58 -4.24 -0.99 -11.02
CA HIS A 58 -3.32 -1.92 -11.65
C HIS A 58 -3.43 -3.31 -11.04
N ALA A 59 -3.17 -4.32 -11.87
CA ALA A 59 -3.14 -5.70 -11.45
C ALA A 59 -1.84 -6.02 -10.69
N ALA A 60 -1.96 -6.76 -9.59
CA ALA A 60 -0.80 -7.31 -8.89
C ALA A 60 -0.08 -8.37 -9.74
N SER A 61 1.17 -8.73 -9.38
CA SER A 61 1.93 -9.75 -10.13
C SER A 61 1.21 -11.09 -10.23
N LYS A 62 0.53 -11.51 -9.15
CA LYS A 62 -0.27 -12.73 -9.12
C LYS A 62 -1.48 -12.65 -10.05
N GLU A 63 -2.17 -11.51 -10.09
CA GLU A 63 -3.33 -11.29 -10.95
C GLU A 63 -2.94 -11.36 -12.44
N ARG A 64 -1.79 -10.79 -12.80
CA ARG A 64 -1.22 -10.92 -14.16
C ARG A 64 -0.94 -12.37 -14.53
N SER A 65 -0.38 -13.17 -13.62
CA SER A 65 -0.11 -14.60 -13.87
C SER A 65 -1.37 -15.44 -14.03
N LEU A 66 -2.47 -15.02 -13.40
CA LEU A 66 -3.79 -15.65 -13.49
C LEU A 66 -4.61 -15.14 -14.69
N GLY A 67 -4.07 -14.21 -15.48
CA GLY A 67 -4.78 -13.60 -16.61
C GLY A 67 -5.93 -12.66 -16.20
N VAL A 68 -5.96 -12.22 -14.94
CA VAL A 68 -6.97 -11.27 -14.46
C VAL A 68 -6.64 -9.88 -15.03
N LYS A 69 -7.57 -9.34 -15.81
CA LYS A 69 -7.45 -7.99 -16.37
C LYS A 69 -7.47 -6.94 -15.26
N ALA A 70 -6.62 -5.93 -15.38
CA ALA A 70 -6.59 -4.83 -14.43
C ALA A 70 -7.88 -4.00 -14.49
N GLY A 71 -8.25 -3.32 -13.40
CA GLY A 71 -9.45 -2.48 -13.37
C GLY A 71 -9.51 -1.46 -14.52
N VAL A 72 -8.37 -0.85 -14.86
CA VAL A 72 -8.26 0.09 -16.00
C VAL A 72 -8.56 -0.56 -17.33
N GLU A 73 -8.11 -1.79 -17.56
CA GLU A 73 -8.34 -2.51 -18.82
C GLU A 73 -9.82 -2.86 -18.98
N VAL A 74 -10.46 -3.29 -17.88
CA VAL A 74 -11.89 -3.61 -17.84
C VAL A 74 -12.72 -2.36 -18.12
N VAL A 75 -12.42 -1.23 -17.46
CA VAL A 75 -13.15 0.03 -17.66
C VAL A 75 -12.95 0.58 -19.08
N LYS A 76 -11.73 0.53 -19.63
CA LYS A 76 -11.47 0.95 -21.02
C LYS A 76 -12.23 0.10 -22.03
N ALA A 77 -12.25 -1.22 -21.85
CA ALA A 77 -13.00 -2.13 -22.72
C ALA A 77 -14.51 -1.86 -22.64
N ALA A 78 -15.06 -1.70 -21.44
CA ALA A 78 -16.47 -1.37 -21.25
C ALA A 78 -16.83 -0.01 -21.90
N ARG A 79 -15.96 1.00 -21.77
CA ARG A 79 -16.16 2.31 -22.41
C ARG A 79 -16.18 2.19 -23.94
N GLN A 80 -15.26 1.42 -24.52
CA GLN A 80 -15.21 1.20 -25.98
C GLN A 80 -16.48 0.51 -26.48
N ALA A 81 -16.97 -0.51 -25.77
CA ALA A 81 -18.20 -1.20 -26.14
C ALA A 81 -19.42 -0.25 -26.10
N ARG A 82 -19.55 0.55 -25.04
CA ARG A 82 -20.65 1.53 -24.92
C ARG A 82 -20.60 2.63 -25.97
N LEU A 83 -19.40 3.12 -26.30
CA LEU A 83 -19.24 4.10 -27.38
C LEU A 83 -19.61 3.50 -28.74
N LYS A 84 -19.20 2.26 -29.00
CA LYS A 84 -19.57 1.56 -30.23
C LYS A 84 -21.08 1.41 -30.36
N GLU A 85 -21.77 0.95 -29.31
CA GLU A 85 -23.24 0.86 -29.30
C GLU A 85 -23.93 2.20 -29.57
N LEU A 86 -23.38 3.30 -29.05
CA LEU A 86 -23.91 4.64 -29.26
C LEU A 86 -23.76 5.06 -30.73
N TYR A 87 -22.57 4.92 -31.30
CA TYR A 87 -22.31 5.28 -32.69
C TYR A 87 -23.07 4.39 -33.70
N GLU A 88 -23.29 3.12 -33.38
CA GLU A 88 -24.13 2.24 -34.21
C GLU A 88 -25.57 2.74 -34.28
N ARG A 89 -26.14 3.22 -33.16
CA ARG A 89 -27.47 3.83 -33.14
C ARG A 89 -27.52 5.13 -33.93
N GLU A 90 -26.50 5.97 -33.79
CA GLU A 90 -26.38 7.21 -34.56
C GLU A 90 -26.27 6.94 -36.07
N ALA A 91 -25.47 5.96 -36.48
CA ALA A 91 -25.32 5.59 -37.88
C ALA A 91 -26.66 5.13 -38.50
N LEU A 92 -27.46 4.36 -37.76
CA LEU A 92 -28.81 3.94 -38.21
C LEU A 92 -29.76 5.13 -38.36
N MET A 93 -29.69 6.11 -37.46
CA MET A 93 -30.47 7.34 -37.55
C MET A 93 -30.06 8.17 -38.76
N TYR A 94 -28.75 8.37 -38.97
CA TYR A 94 -28.24 9.12 -40.11
C TYR A 94 -28.54 8.46 -41.45
N GLU A 95 -28.47 7.13 -41.55
CA GLU A 95 -28.87 6.41 -42.76
C GLU A 95 -30.35 6.68 -43.11
N LYS A 96 -31.24 6.70 -42.11
CA LYS A 96 -32.66 7.03 -42.32
C LYS A 96 -32.84 8.48 -42.81
N GLU A 97 -32.12 9.43 -42.21
CA GLU A 97 -32.19 10.84 -42.59
C GLU A 97 -31.63 11.11 -44.00
N LEU A 98 -30.57 10.42 -44.40
CA LEU A 98 -30.01 10.51 -45.75
C LEU A 98 -30.94 9.86 -46.78
N ASN A 99 -31.51 8.70 -46.47
CA ASN A 99 -32.47 8.03 -47.34
C ASN A 99 -33.70 8.92 -47.61
N ALA A 100 -34.14 9.71 -46.62
CA ALA A 100 -35.22 10.69 -46.80
C ALA A 100 -34.87 11.80 -47.81
N ARG A 101 -33.58 12.04 -48.06
CA ARG A 101 -33.07 12.98 -49.08
C ARG A 101 -32.64 12.28 -50.38
N GLY A 102 -32.83 10.97 -50.49
CA GLY A 102 -32.39 10.17 -51.65
C GLY A 102 -30.88 9.87 -51.68
N LEU A 103 -30.16 10.06 -50.57
CA LEU A 103 -28.74 9.74 -50.39
C LEU A 103 -28.59 8.53 -49.45
N SER A 104 -27.39 7.93 -49.35
CA SER A 104 -27.10 6.84 -48.41
C SER A 104 -25.63 6.92 -47.95
N LEU A 105 -25.33 6.41 -46.75
CA LEU A 105 -23.96 6.28 -46.28
C LEU A 105 -23.18 5.28 -47.15
N VAL A 106 -21.92 5.60 -47.40
CA VAL A 106 -20.99 4.67 -48.05
C VAL A 106 -20.71 3.52 -47.10
N LYS A 107 -21.07 2.31 -47.51
CA LYS A 107 -20.85 1.06 -46.76
C LYS A 107 -19.52 0.43 -47.19
N PRO A 108 -18.78 -0.22 -46.26
CA PRO A 108 -17.57 -0.94 -46.61
C PRO A 108 -17.91 -2.03 -47.63
N ARG A 109 -17.03 -2.20 -48.61
CA ARG A 109 -17.08 -3.28 -49.58
C ARG A 109 -15.99 -4.24 -49.15
N ASP A 110 -16.39 -5.35 -48.54
CA ASP A 110 -15.51 -6.50 -48.34
C ASP A 110 -15.14 -7.12 -49.70
#